data_AF-A0A920QDL9-F1
#
_entry.id   AF-A0A920QDL9-F1
#
_cell.length_a   1.000
_cell.length_b   1.000
_cell.length_c   1.000
_cell.angle_alpha   90.00
_cell.angle_beta   90.00
_cell.angle_gamma   90.00
#
_symmetry.space_group_name_H-M   'P 1'
#
loop_
_entity.id
_entity.type
_entity.pdbx_description
1 polymer ?
#
loop_
_entity_poly.entity_id
_entity_poly.type
_entity_poly.pdbx_seq_one_letter_code
_entity_poly.pdbx_strand_id
1 'polypeptide(L)'
;MKQYIESGKPVIGLRTASHAIQNWLEFDKLVPGGNYQGHHKNNLSGNASIVPGAKGHPILEGSQLNLKWVGHSIKTPPWPGRPSRC
;
A
#
# COMPACT_ATOMS: atom_id res chain seq x y z
N MET A 1 -10.79 3.12 17.29
CA MET A 1 -10.27 2.72 15.97
C MET A 1 -10.40 1.22 15.73
N LYS A 2 -9.80 0.34 16.55
CA LYS A 2 -9.92 -1.12 16.41
C LYS A 2 -11.38 -1.61 16.32
N GLN A 3 -12.23 -1.23 17.29
CA GLN A 3 -13.67 -1.51 17.28
C GLN A 3 -14.41 -1.00 16.03
N TYR A 4 -14.00 0.17 15.50
CA TYR A 4 -14.61 0.73 14.29
C TYR A 4 -14.34 -0.18 13.07
N ILE A 5 -13.11 -0.67 12.93
CA ILE A 5 -12.72 -1.60 11.86
C ILE A 5 -13.37 -2.96 12.05
N GLU A 6 -13.37 -3.49 13.27
CA GLU A 6 -14.00 -4.79 13.60
C GLU A 6 -15.52 -4.76 13.37
N SER A 7 -16.15 -3.59 13.41
CA SER A 7 -17.55 -3.42 13.02
C SER A 7 -17.80 -3.40 11.50
N GLY A 8 -16.79 -3.68 10.68
CA GLY A 8 -16.89 -3.79 9.22
C GLY A 8 -16.95 -2.45 8.47
N LYS A 9 -16.58 -1.36 9.13
CA LYS A 9 -16.64 -0.02 8.52
C LYS A 9 -15.44 0.23 7.61
N PRO A 10 -15.62 0.98 6.49
CA PRO A 10 -14.56 1.21 5.53
C PRO A 10 -13.45 2.11 6.11
N VAL A 11 -12.21 1.87 5.65
CA VAL A 11 -11.02 2.65 6.02
C VAL A 11 -10.19 2.92 4.78
N ILE A 12 -9.69 4.16 4.66
CA ILE A 12 -8.72 4.57 3.64
C ILE A 12 -7.49 5.10 4.37
N GLY A 13 -6.33 4.49 4.11
CA GLY A 13 -5.04 4.94 4.64
C GLY A 13 -4.29 5.82 3.63
N LEU A 14 -3.83 7.00 4.06
CA LEU A 14 -2.99 7.88 3.24
C LEU A 14 -1.58 7.95 3.82
N ARG A 15 -0.56 7.66 2.99
CA ARG A 15 0.87 7.80 3.33
C ARG A 15 1.21 7.17 4.69
N THR A 16 1.62 7.97 5.67
CA THR A 16 2.06 7.52 7.00
C THR A 16 0.90 7.28 7.99
N ALA A 17 -0.31 6.98 7.51
CA ALA A 17 -1.49 6.80 8.36
C ALA A 17 -1.28 5.78 9.50
N SER A 18 -0.50 4.72 9.27
CA SER A 18 -0.18 3.71 10.29
C SER A 18 0.63 4.27 11.47
N HIS A 19 1.41 5.34 11.28
CA HIS A 19 2.18 5.97 12.36
C HIS A 19 1.29 6.56 13.47
N ALA A 20 0.03 6.92 13.16
CA ALA A 20 -0.91 7.42 14.15
C ALA A 20 -1.50 6.31 15.04
N ILE A 21 -1.29 5.04 14.69
CA ILE A 21 -1.88 3.86 15.34
C ILE A 21 -0.78 3.04 16.05
N GLN A 22 0.01 3.68 16.92
CA GLN A 22 1.11 2.99 17.61
C GLN A 22 0.65 2.03 18.72
N ASN A 23 -0.59 2.16 19.20
CA ASN A 23 -1.16 1.30 20.24
C ASN A 23 -1.70 -0.04 19.71
N TRP A 24 -1.59 -0.29 18.41
CA TRP A 24 -1.94 -1.55 17.77
C TRP A 24 -0.90 -1.85 16.69
N LEU A 25 0.19 -2.49 17.10
CA LEU A 25 1.37 -2.69 16.26
C LEU A 25 1.09 -3.56 15.03
N GLU A 26 0.13 -4.48 15.13
CA GLU A 26 -0.30 -5.34 14.02
C GLU A 26 -1.25 -4.65 13.03
N PHE A 27 -1.68 -3.41 13.30
CA PHE A 27 -2.63 -2.67 12.47
C PHE A 27 -2.21 -2.63 11.00
N ASP A 28 -0.95 -2.28 10.72
CA ASP A 28 -0.41 -2.14 9.36
C ASP A 28 -0.56 -3.44 8.56
N LYS A 29 -0.28 -4.58 9.22
CA LYS A 29 -0.38 -5.91 8.64
C LYS A 29 -1.82 -6.38 8.45
N LEU A 30 -2.69 -6.11 9.43
CA LEU A 30 -4.04 -6.66 9.44
C LEU A 30 -5.03 -5.84 8.60
N VAL A 31 -4.82 -4.53 8.47
CA VAL A 31 -5.83 -3.62 7.89
C VAL A 31 -5.37 -3.08 6.52
N PRO A 32 -4.27 -2.30 6.39
CA PRO A 32 -3.72 -1.96 5.07
C PRO A 32 -3.04 -3.11 4.32
N GLY A 33 -2.65 -4.19 5.00
CA GLY A 33 -1.82 -5.26 4.41
C GLY A 33 -0.35 -4.87 4.20
N GLY A 34 0.10 -3.81 4.87
CA GLY A 34 1.50 -3.37 4.90
C GLY A 34 2.36 -4.18 5.86
N ASN A 35 3.68 -4.06 5.74
CA ASN A 35 4.61 -4.60 6.74
C ASN A 35 5.73 -3.59 6.95
N TYR A 36 5.41 -2.49 7.61
CA TYR A 36 6.36 -1.42 7.87
C TYR A 36 7.50 -1.87 8.81
N GLN A 37 8.74 -1.89 8.31
CA GLN A 37 9.96 -2.28 9.04
C GLN A 37 11.00 -1.14 9.12
N GLY A 38 10.52 0.11 9.12
CA GLY A 38 11.39 1.29 9.17
C GLY A 38 11.61 1.99 7.83
N HIS A 39 12.04 3.24 7.92
CA HIS A 39 12.34 4.11 6.76
C HIS A 39 13.77 3.92 6.29
N HIS A 40 13.94 3.53 5.03
CA HIS A 40 15.26 3.41 4.40
C HIS A 40 15.39 4.46 3.29
N LYS A 41 16.44 5.29 3.39
CA LYS A 41 16.78 6.27 2.34
C LYS A 41 17.11 5.54 1.04
N ASN A 42 16.66 6.11 -0.05
CA ASN A 42 16.80 5.51 -1.37
C ASN A 42 16.66 6.57 -2.47
N ASN A 43 17.34 6.35 -3.60
CA ASN A 43 17.30 7.21 -4.78
C ASN A 43 16.50 6.60 -5.95
N LEU A 44 15.68 5.57 -5.70
CA LEU A 44 14.87 4.95 -6.76
C LEU A 44 13.63 5.80 -7.06
N SER A 45 13.41 6.04 -8.34
CA SER A 45 12.12 6.43 -8.89
C SER A 45 11.39 5.18 -9.38
N GLY A 46 10.09 5.07 -9.10
CA GLY A 46 9.24 4.04 -9.66
C GLY A 46 8.23 4.60 -10.66
N ASN A 47 7.66 3.69 -11.45
CA ASN A 47 6.56 3.99 -12.37
C ASN A 47 5.36 3.10 -12.04
N ALA A 48 4.15 3.68 -12.01
CA ALA A 48 2.91 2.89 -12.03
C ALA A 48 2.50 2.63 -13.45
N SER A 49 1.90 1.47 -13.64
CA SER A 49 0.96 1.23 -14.72
C SER A 49 -0.19 0.38 -14.20
N ILE A 50 -1.34 0.46 -14.87
CA ILE A 50 -2.44 -0.48 -14.62
C ILE A 50 -2.04 -1.85 -15.14
N VAL A 51 -2.09 -2.85 -14.27
CA VAL A 51 -1.97 -4.25 -14.67
C VAL A 51 -3.25 -4.72 -15.38
N PRO A 52 -3.18 -5.63 -16.37
CA PRO A 52 -4.34 -6.04 -17.16
C PRO A 52 -5.57 -6.45 -16.33
N GLY A 53 -5.36 -7.17 -15.21
CA GLY A 53 -6.45 -7.63 -14.33
C GLY A 53 -7.12 -6.54 -13.49
N ALA A 54 -6.61 -5.31 -13.48
CA ALA A 54 -7.22 -4.17 -12.79
C ALA A 54 -7.91 -3.18 -13.75
N LYS A 55 -7.90 -3.45 -15.07
CA LYS A 55 -8.59 -2.61 -16.05
C LYS A 55 -10.10 -2.62 -15.78
N GLY A 56 -10.72 -1.44 -15.82
CA GLY A 56 -12.16 -1.27 -15.58
C GLY A 56 -12.55 -1.14 -14.11
N HIS A 57 -11.60 -1.15 -13.17
CA HIS A 57 -11.91 -0.88 -11.77
C HIS A 57 -12.35 0.59 -11.58
N PRO A 58 -13.51 0.90 -10.96
CA PRO A 58 -14.04 2.26 -10.87
C PRO A 58 -13.08 3.29 -10.27
N ILE A 59 -12.25 2.89 -9.30
CA ILE A 59 -11.23 3.77 -8.68
C ILE A 59 -10.18 4.27 -9.70
N LEU A 60 -10.01 3.57 -10.82
CA LEU A 60 -9.01 3.90 -11.83
C LEU A 60 -9.60 4.68 -13.02
N GLU A 61 -10.92 4.89 -13.05
CA GLU A 61 -11.59 5.66 -14.09
C GLU A 61 -11.14 7.12 -14.09
N GLY A 62 -10.84 7.68 -15.27
CA GLY A 62 -10.37 9.06 -15.42
C GLY A 62 -8.92 9.33 -14.99
N SER A 63 -8.19 8.32 -14.49
CA SER A 63 -6.78 8.49 -14.09
C SER A 63 -5.83 8.47 -15.30
N GLN A 64 -4.84 9.36 -15.32
CA GLN A 64 -3.71 9.31 -16.27
C GLN A 64 -2.60 8.43 -15.68
N LEU A 65 -2.29 7.31 -16.33
CA LEU A 65 -1.72 6.13 -15.68
C LEU A 65 -0.22 5.91 -15.89
N ASN A 66 0.53 6.99 -16.08
CA ASN A 66 1.99 6.97 -16.11
C ASN A 66 2.50 7.90 -15.01
N LEU A 67 2.34 7.46 -13.76
CA LEU A 67 2.78 8.21 -12.59
C LEU A 67 4.21 7.83 -12.25
N LYS A 68 5.12 8.80 -12.41
CA LYS A 68 6.43 8.73 -11.77
C LYS A 68 6.30 9.10 -10.30
N TRP A 69 6.85 8.27 -9.43
CA TRP A 69 6.96 8.60 -8.02
C TRP A 69 8.38 8.39 -7.53
N VAL A 70 8.69 9.12 -6.47
CA VAL A 70 9.87 8.92 -5.64
C VAL A 70 9.36 8.52 -4.26
N GLY A 71 9.95 7.47 -3.69
CA GLY A 71 9.51 6.93 -2.41
C GLY A 71 10.62 6.25 -1.63
N HIS A 72 10.46 6.19 -0.31
CA HIS A 72 11.26 5.32 0.54
C HIS A 72 10.76 3.88 0.44
N SER A 73 11.70 2.94 0.48
CA SER A 73 11.39 1.52 0.35
C SER A 73 10.71 1.00 1.61
N ILE A 74 9.59 0.31 1.44
CA ILE A 74 8.93 -0.47 2.49
C ILE A 74 9.11 -1.94 2.11
N LYS A 75 9.67 -2.74 3.01
CA LYS A 75 9.94 -4.16 2.77
C LYS A 75 8.66 -4.96 3.03
N THR A 76 7.87 -5.19 1.99
CA THR A 76 6.72 -6.10 2.06
C THR A 76 7.15 -7.54 1.72
N PRO A 77 6.64 -8.58 2.40
CA PRO A 77 6.85 -9.96 1.95
C PRO A 77 6.30 -10.14 0.53
N PRO A 78 6.85 -11.08 -0.26
CA PRO A 78 6.35 -11.35 -1.60
C PRO A 78 4.88 -11.78 -1.53
N TRP A 79 4.06 -11.16 -2.38
CA TRP A 79 2.68 -11.59 -2.56
C TRP A 79 2.69 -12.99 -3.18
N PRO A 80 1.93 -13.97 -2.62
CA PRO A 80 1.81 -15.28 -3.24
C PRO A 80 1.23 -15.09 -4.65
N GLY A 81 2.03 -15.42 -5.67
CA GLY A 81 1.62 -15.33 -7.08
C GLY A 81 2.25 -14.19 -7.90
N ARG A 82 3.18 -13.36 -7.38
CA ARG A 82 4.01 -12.52 -8.27
C ARG A 82 5.17 -13.34 -8.83
N PRO A 83 5.36 -13.40 -10.17
CA PRO A 83 6.60 -13.90 -10.73
C PRO A 83 7.75 -13.00 -10.25
N SER A 84 8.82 -13.62 -9.75
CA SER A 84 10.10 -12.94 -9.54
C SER A 84 10.54 -12.35 -10.87
N ARG A 85 10.65 -11.02 -10.96
CA ARG A 85 11.36 -10.39 -12.08
C ARG A 85 12.78 -10.08 -11.64
N CYS A 86 13.72 -10.56 -12.45
CA CYS A 86 15.12 -10.15 -12.52
C CYS A 86 15.24 -8.63 -12.74
#